data_AF-A0A6J8CCW5-F1
#
_entry.id   AF-A0A6J8CCW5-F1
#
_cell.length_a   1.000
_cell.length_b   1.000
_cell.length_c   1.000
_cell.angle_alpha   90.00
_cell.angle_beta   90.00
_cell.angle_gamma   90.00
#
_symmetry.space_group_name_H-M   'P 1'
#
loop_
_entity.id
_entity.type
_entity.pdbx_description
1 polymer ?
#
loop_
_entity_poly.entity_id
_entity_poly.type
_entity_poly.pdbx_seq_one_letter_code
_entity_poly.pdbx_strand_id
1 'polypeptide(L)'
;MDGHFKQPPEMDFSHEDNLSEKWKRWKQTMNLYLEVAMGEKTEKEQCRAVLYVIGLEGREIYKTFNFGENEADKLEVLLKKFEDYCIPKKNVTVIRHRFNTRVQNPSESIDQYLTDLKLIAKNCELEHLKDGLIRDRTVCGTNSSRVKERLLREDGLTLDKAVGICRADEESRKQMKTLNEEEQVHAFEEENSKSKNQPQ
;
A
#
# COMPACT_ATOMS: atom_id res chain seq x y z
N MET A 1 -11.54 -13.98 33.54
CA MET A 1 -10.50 -13.25 32.79
C MET A 1 -11.21 -12.12 32.08
N ASP A 2 -11.26 -10.95 32.70
CA ASP A 2 -11.80 -9.74 32.07
C ASP A 2 -10.81 -9.24 31.04
N GLY A 3 -10.87 -9.84 29.84
CA GLY A 3 -10.14 -9.35 28.69
C GLY A 3 -10.76 -8.04 28.26
N HIS A 4 -10.19 -6.90 28.68
CA HIS A 4 -10.56 -5.61 28.14
C HIS A 4 -10.18 -5.58 26.65
N PHE A 5 -11.16 -5.86 25.79
CA PHE A 5 -11.01 -5.67 24.35
C PHE A 5 -10.78 -4.18 24.08
N LYS A 6 -9.64 -3.88 23.47
CA LYS A 6 -9.29 -2.51 23.09
C LYS A 6 -10.27 -2.02 22.04
N GLN A 7 -10.91 -0.88 22.30
CA GLN A 7 -11.79 -0.23 21.32
C GLN A 7 -11.02 0.12 20.04
N PRO A 8 -11.65 0.04 18.85
CA PRO A 8 -11.04 0.48 17.60
C PRO A 8 -10.64 1.96 17.66
N PRO A 9 -9.64 2.39 16.87
CA PRO A 9 -9.38 3.82 16.69
C PRO A 9 -10.57 4.51 15.99
N GLU A 10 -10.66 5.83 16.15
CA GLU A 10 -11.65 6.62 15.42
C GLU A 10 -11.44 6.53 13.89
N MET A 11 -12.52 6.72 13.14
CA MET A 11 -12.46 6.78 11.68
C MET A 11 -11.85 8.11 11.26
N ASP A 12 -10.82 8.04 10.41
CA ASP A 12 -10.19 9.22 9.84
C ASP A 12 -10.89 9.62 8.53
N PHE A 13 -11.68 10.69 8.60
CA PHE A 13 -12.38 11.27 7.45
C PHE A 13 -11.54 12.33 6.70
N SER A 14 -10.31 12.63 7.15
CA SER A 14 -9.42 13.56 6.45
C SER A 14 -9.01 13.01 5.07
N HIS A 15 -8.75 13.90 4.11
CA HIS A 15 -8.28 13.59 2.75
C HIS A 15 -9.19 12.64 1.94
N GLU A 16 -10.05 13.20 1.10
CA GLU A 16 -11.06 12.46 0.29
C GLU A 16 -10.46 11.38 -0.65
N ASP A 17 -9.19 11.53 -1.07
CA ASP A 17 -8.53 10.70 -2.09
C ASP A 17 -8.39 9.21 -1.75
N ASN A 18 -8.60 8.81 -0.49
CA ASN A 18 -8.57 7.41 -0.08
C ASN A 18 -9.63 7.05 0.99
N LEU A 19 -10.67 7.88 1.13
CA LEU A 19 -11.70 7.73 2.16
C LEU A 19 -12.35 6.33 2.13
N SER A 20 -12.59 5.78 0.94
CA SER A 20 -13.13 4.42 0.75
C SER A 20 -12.21 3.33 1.31
N GLU A 21 -10.90 3.44 1.13
CA GLU A 21 -9.94 2.44 1.65
C GLU A 21 -9.74 2.58 3.15
N LYS A 22 -9.74 3.81 3.67
CA LYS A 22 -9.76 4.07 5.12
C LYS A 22 -11.00 3.45 5.76
N TRP A 23 -12.17 3.64 5.12
CA TRP A 23 -13.43 3.07 5.57
C TRP A 23 -13.40 1.54 5.59
N LYS A 24 -12.91 0.89 4.55
CA LYS A 24 -12.80 -0.59 4.52
C LYS A 24 -11.96 -1.14 5.68
N ARG A 25 -10.79 -0.53 5.94
CA ARG A 25 -9.90 -0.96 7.05
C ARG A 25 -10.55 -0.74 8.41
N TRP A 26 -11.20 0.42 8.58
CA TRP A 26 -11.91 0.75 9.80
C TRP A 26 -13.10 -0.19 10.04
N LYS A 27 -13.96 -0.40 9.01
CA LYS A 27 -15.10 -1.33 9.05
C LYS A 27 -14.67 -2.76 9.39
N GLN A 28 -13.56 -3.25 8.82
CA GLN A 28 -13.01 -4.57 9.19
C GLN A 28 -12.66 -4.65 10.68
N THR A 29 -11.98 -3.62 11.19
CA THR A 29 -11.60 -3.56 12.62
C THR A 29 -12.81 -3.43 13.52
N MET A 30 -13.81 -2.62 13.12
CA MET A 30 -15.05 -2.44 13.85
C MET A 30 -15.88 -3.73 13.89
N ASN A 31 -15.99 -4.45 12.78
CA ASN A 31 -16.71 -5.74 12.72
C ASN A 31 -16.09 -6.76 13.68
N LEU A 32 -14.76 -6.87 13.71
CA LEU A 32 -14.07 -7.73 14.69
C LEU A 32 -14.42 -7.33 16.13
N TYR A 33 -14.45 -6.04 16.44
CA TYR A 33 -14.84 -5.55 17.77
C TYR A 33 -16.31 -5.90 18.08
N LEU A 34 -17.23 -5.76 17.12
CA LEU A 34 -18.63 -6.11 17.29
C LEU A 34 -18.80 -7.61 17.59
N GLU A 35 -18.10 -8.46 16.87
CA GLU A 35 -18.13 -9.92 17.05
C GLU A 35 -17.61 -10.33 18.43
N VAL A 36 -16.46 -9.80 18.86
CA VAL A 36 -15.79 -10.27 20.09
C VAL A 36 -16.28 -9.58 21.36
N ALA A 37 -16.73 -8.32 21.29
CA ALA A 37 -17.07 -7.52 22.46
C ALA A 37 -18.57 -7.16 22.56
N MET A 38 -19.33 -7.27 21.45
CA MET A 38 -20.73 -6.83 21.39
C MET A 38 -21.69 -7.92 20.88
N GLY A 39 -21.23 -9.18 20.75
CA GLY A 39 -22.02 -10.27 20.16
C GLY A 39 -23.33 -10.59 20.89
N GLU A 40 -23.39 -10.36 22.21
CA GLU A 40 -24.61 -10.56 23.02
C GLU A 40 -25.50 -9.30 23.11
N LYS A 41 -25.08 -8.18 22.52
CA LYS A 41 -25.79 -6.90 22.59
C LYS A 41 -26.82 -6.78 21.47
N THR A 42 -27.85 -5.97 21.70
CA THR A 42 -28.87 -5.67 20.70
C THR A 42 -28.28 -4.87 19.53
N GLU A 43 -28.87 -4.97 18.33
CA GLU A 43 -28.42 -4.17 17.16
C GLU A 43 -28.39 -2.67 17.47
N LYS A 44 -29.36 -2.17 18.26
CA LYS A 44 -29.40 -0.79 18.72
C LYS A 44 -28.18 -0.40 19.56
N GLU A 45 -27.76 -1.26 20.47
CA GLU A 45 -26.54 -1.04 21.28
C GLU A 45 -25.28 -1.11 20.42
N GLN A 46 -25.24 -2.01 19.44
CA GLN A 46 -24.15 -2.09 18.46
C GLN A 46 -24.07 -0.83 17.60
N CYS A 47 -25.20 -0.30 17.12
CA CYS A 47 -25.27 0.97 16.39
C CYS A 47 -24.72 2.13 17.23
N ARG A 48 -25.09 2.19 18.51
CA ARG A 48 -24.57 3.20 19.44
C ARG A 48 -23.06 3.08 19.64
N ALA A 49 -22.54 1.86 19.75
CA ALA A 49 -21.09 1.64 19.84
C ALA A 49 -20.37 2.10 18.57
N VAL A 50 -20.91 1.79 17.38
CA VAL A 50 -20.38 2.30 16.10
C VAL A 50 -20.35 3.84 16.11
N LEU A 51 -21.46 4.50 16.47
CA LEU A 51 -21.54 5.97 16.52
C LEU A 51 -20.64 6.61 17.58
N TYR A 52 -20.33 5.88 18.65
CA TYR A 52 -19.36 6.32 19.65
C TYR A 52 -17.94 6.28 19.09
N VAL A 53 -17.54 5.11 18.56
CA VAL A 53 -16.18 4.83 18.06
C VAL A 53 -15.85 5.59 16.77
N ILE A 54 -16.84 5.90 15.92
CA ILE A 54 -16.60 6.57 14.64
C ILE A 54 -16.09 8.02 14.77
N GLY A 55 -16.15 8.60 15.98
CA GLY A 55 -15.66 9.95 16.26
C GLY A 55 -16.67 11.06 15.98
N LEU A 56 -16.28 12.30 16.28
CA LEU A 56 -17.15 13.48 16.17
C LEU A 56 -17.57 13.76 14.73
N GLU A 57 -16.64 13.70 13.78
CA GLU A 57 -16.90 13.97 12.37
C GLU A 57 -17.88 12.96 11.77
N GLY A 58 -17.71 11.67 12.09
CA GLY A 58 -18.65 10.62 11.69
C GLY A 58 -20.07 10.84 12.25
N ARG A 59 -20.21 11.41 13.45
CA ARG A 59 -21.52 11.77 14.01
C ARG A 59 -22.15 12.99 13.34
N GLU A 60 -21.37 13.95 12.85
CA GLU A 60 -21.90 15.04 12.03
C GLU A 60 -22.37 14.52 10.66
N ILE A 61 -21.62 13.60 10.05
CA ILE A 61 -22.01 12.91 8.81
C ILE A 61 -23.30 12.12 9.01
N TYR A 62 -23.44 11.40 10.13
CA TYR A 62 -24.66 10.66 10.47
C TYR A 62 -25.92 11.54 10.47
N LYS A 63 -25.84 12.81 10.90
CA LYS A 63 -26.99 13.73 10.89
C LYS A 63 -27.49 14.04 9.48
N THR A 64 -26.67 13.79 8.45
CA THR A 64 -27.05 13.97 7.04
C THR A 64 -27.80 12.75 6.46
N PHE A 65 -27.83 11.63 7.18
CA PHE A 65 -28.44 10.41 6.70
C PHE A 65 -29.96 10.41 6.88
N ASN A 66 -30.65 10.05 5.80
CA ASN A 66 -32.07 9.74 5.83
C ASN A 66 -32.27 8.25 6.04
N PHE A 67 -33.02 7.88 7.07
CA PHE A 67 -33.40 6.50 7.40
C PHE A 67 -34.88 6.30 7.12
N GLY A 68 -35.24 5.12 6.60
CA GLY A 68 -36.62 4.65 6.56
C GLY A 68 -37.15 4.29 7.95
N GLU A 69 -38.43 3.94 8.00
CA GLU A 69 -39.09 3.54 9.24
C GLU A 69 -38.41 2.32 9.87
N ASN A 70 -38.04 2.42 11.15
CA ASN A 70 -37.33 1.38 11.90
C ASN A 70 -35.96 0.95 11.31
N GLU A 71 -35.31 1.80 10.52
CA GLU A 71 -33.99 1.48 9.95
C GLU A 71 -32.80 2.01 10.76
N ALA A 72 -33.00 3.07 11.55
CA ALA A 72 -31.91 3.75 12.26
C ALA A 72 -31.21 2.88 13.32
N ASP A 73 -31.89 1.85 13.82
CA ASP A 73 -31.35 0.90 14.79
C ASP A 73 -30.81 -0.40 14.14
N LYS A 74 -30.77 -0.48 12.81
CA LYS A 74 -30.24 -1.64 12.07
C LYS A 74 -28.77 -1.45 11.72
N LEU A 75 -27.92 -2.32 12.26
CA LEU A 75 -26.47 -2.21 12.13
C LEU A 75 -26.00 -2.22 10.67
N GLU A 76 -26.49 -3.14 9.86
CA GLU A 76 -26.12 -3.25 8.45
C GLU A 76 -26.53 -2.01 7.65
N VAL A 77 -27.69 -1.41 7.96
CA VAL A 77 -28.14 -0.18 7.30
C VAL A 77 -27.24 0.98 7.67
N LEU A 78 -26.88 1.11 8.96
CA LEU A 78 -25.97 2.13 9.44
C LEU A 78 -24.60 2.03 8.76
N LEU A 79 -24.00 0.84 8.76
CA LEU A 79 -22.70 0.59 8.11
C LEU A 79 -22.77 0.85 6.61
N LYS A 80 -23.86 0.48 5.94
CA LYS A 80 -24.06 0.76 4.52
C LYS A 80 -24.16 2.26 4.22
N LYS A 81 -24.87 3.04 5.04
CA LYS A 81 -24.98 4.50 4.83
C LYS A 81 -23.61 5.18 4.93
N PHE A 82 -22.79 4.79 5.91
CA PHE A 82 -21.42 5.28 6.00
C PHE A 82 -20.54 4.79 4.86
N GLU A 83 -20.72 3.54 4.42
CA GLU A 83 -20.03 3.02 3.25
C GLU A 83 -20.37 3.84 1.99
N ASP A 84 -21.66 4.08 1.72
CA ASP A 84 -22.14 4.91 0.61
C ASP A 84 -21.59 6.34 0.71
N TYR A 85 -21.50 6.91 1.93
CA TYR A 85 -20.89 8.23 2.15
C TYR A 85 -19.38 8.25 1.89
N CYS A 86 -18.66 7.20 2.30
CA CYS A 86 -17.21 7.07 2.17
C CYS A 86 -16.76 6.61 0.77
N ILE A 87 -17.72 6.32 -0.11
CA ILE A 87 -17.52 5.90 -1.49
C ILE A 87 -17.29 7.05 -2.51
N PRO A 88 -17.38 8.39 -2.25
CA PRO A 88 -17.62 9.38 -3.30
C PRO A 88 -16.75 9.13 -4.54
N LYS A 89 -17.43 8.92 -5.69
CA LYS A 89 -16.90 8.48 -6.99
C LYS A 89 -15.38 8.37 -7.01
N LYS A 90 -14.87 7.21 -6.60
CA LYS A 90 -13.49 6.78 -6.86
C LYS A 90 -13.07 7.36 -8.21
N ASN A 91 -12.22 8.38 -8.19
CA ASN A 91 -11.88 9.08 -9.42
C ASN A 91 -10.86 8.20 -10.13
N VAL A 92 -11.36 7.16 -10.79
CA VAL A 92 -10.55 6.14 -11.47
C VAL A 92 -9.60 6.82 -12.45
N THR A 93 -10.00 7.95 -13.05
CA THR A 93 -9.13 8.78 -13.90
C THR A 93 -7.91 9.31 -13.15
N VAL A 94 -8.08 9.90 -11.96
CA VAL A 94 -6.96 10.37 -11.12
C VAL A 94 -6.08 9.21 -10.65
N ILE A 95 -6.68 8.09 -10.28
CA ILE A 95 -5.93 6.92 -9.80
C ILE A 95 -5.13 6.29 -10.96
N ARG A 96 -5.73 6.17 -12.14
CA ARG A 96 -5.05 5.70 -13.36
C ARG A 96 -3.98 6.69 -13.82
N HIS A 97 -4.20 7.99 -13.67
CA HIS A 97 -3.16 8.99 -13.90
C HIS A 97 -1.96 8.73 -13.00
N ARG A 98 -2.18 8.61 -11.68
CA ARG A 98 -1.12 8.27 -10.69
C ARG A 98 -0.41 6.97 -11.03
N PHE A 99 -1.16 5.93 -11.41
CA PHE A 99 -0.59 4.66 -11.87
C PHE A 99 0.32 4.87 -13.08
N ASN A 100 -0.17 5.58 -14.10
CA ASN A 100 0.54 5.79 -15.36
C ASN A 100 1.74 6.74 -15.23
N THR A 101 1.77 7.62 -14.22
CA THR A 101 2.90 8.52 -13.96
C THR A 101 3.84 8.00 -12.87
N ARG A 102 3.57 6.85 -12.25
CA ARG A 102 4.41 6.26 -11.20
C ARG A 102 5.74 5.74 -11.77
N VAL A 103 6.83 6.39 -11.39
CA VAL A 103 8.22 6.00 -11.73
C VAL A 103 9.00 5.68 -10.46
N GLN A 104 9.95 4.75 -10.53
CA GLN A 104 10.82 4.36 -9.42
C GLN A 104 11.73 5.52 -9.03
N ASN A 105 11.75 5.88 -7.75
CA ASN A 105 12.65 6.94 -7.26
C ASN A 105 14.12 6.47 -7.24
N PRO A 106 15.12 7.38 -7.26
CA PRO A 106 16.53 7.00 -7.32
C PRO A 106 17.00 6.06 -6.20
N SER A 107 16.47 6.24 -4.99
CA SER A 107 16.82 5.44 -3.79
C SER A 107 15.79 4.38 -3.45
N GLU A 108 14.73 4.25 -4.24
CA GLU A 108 13.66 3.30 -3.98
C GLU A 108 14.01 1.92 -4.53
N SER A 109 13.85 0.89 -3.68
CA SER A 109 14.08 -0.49 -4.13
C SER A 109 12.99 -0.94 -5.10
N ILE A 110 13.30 -1.94 -5.92
CA ILE A 110 12.32 -2.51 -6.84
C ILE A 110 11.08 -3.04 -6.10
N ASP A 111 11.26 -3.62 -4.93
CA ASP A 111 10.15 -4.21 -4.16
C ASP A 111 9.24 -3.13 -3.55
N GLN A 112 9.81 -2.01 -3.09
CA GLN A 112 9.03 -0.86 -2.63
C GLN A 112 8.21 -0.28 -3.78
N TYR A 113 8.86 -0.03 -4.93
CA TYR A 113 8.22 0.46 -6.14
C TYR A 113 7.06 -0.43 -6.60
N LEU A 114 7.28 -1.75 -6.68
CA LEU A 114 6.27 -2.72 -7.10
C LEU A 114 5.12 -2.83 -6.09
N THR A 115 5.41 -2.73 -4.80
CA THR A 115 4.39 -2.78 -3.74
C THR A 115 3.44 -1.59 -3.88
N ASP A 116 3.98 -0.39 -4.02
CA ASP A 116 3.19 0.82 -4.26
C ASP A 116 2.41 0.73 -5.56
N LEU A 117 3.05 0.28 -6.64
CA LEU A 117 2.42 0.14 -7.94
C LEU A 117 1.24 -0.83 -7.91
N LYS A 118 1.40 -1.99 -7.23
CA LYS A 118 0.33 -2.96 -6.99
C LYS A 118 -0.78 -2.39 -6.12
N LEU A 119 -0.45 -1.56 -5.13
CA LEU A 119 -1.44 -0.90 -4.27
C LEU A 119 -2.30 0.09 -5.07
N ILE A 120 -1.69 0.92 -5.92
CA ILE A 120 -2.43 1.84 -6.81
C ILE A 120 -3.29 1.04 -7.81
N ALA A 121 -2.74 -0.03 -8.39
CA ALA A 121 -3.44 -0.86 -9.38
C ALA A 121 -4.72 -1.53 -8.84
N LYS A 122 -4.78 -1.88 -7.54
CA LYS A 122 -6.01 -2.39 -6.90
C LYS A 122 -7.20 -1.45 -7.08
N ASN A 123 -6.92 -0.15 -7.18
CA ASN A 123 -7.93 0.89 -7.32
C ASN A 123 -8.08 1.39 -8.77
N CYS A 124 -7.47 0.75 -9.76
CA CYS A 124 -7.54 1.22 -11.15
C CYS A 124 -8.64 0.57 -12.00
N GLU A 125 -9.37 -0.44 -11.48
CA GLU A 125 -10.37 -1.19 -12.25
C GLU A 125 -9.78 -1.71 -13.57
N LEU A 126 -8.65 -2.42 -13.47
CA LEU A 126 -7.91 -2.94 -14.62
C LEU A 126 -8.36 -4.34 -15.06
N GLU A 127 -9.23 -4.97 -14.27
CA GLU A 127 -9.77 -6.31 -14.55
C GLU A 127 -8.65 -7.32 -14.91
N HIS A 128 -8.82 -8.04 -16.02
CA HIS A 128 -7.88 -9.03 -16.54
C HIS A 128 -6.56 -8.43 -17.06
N LEU A 129 -6.49 -7.10 -17.28
CA LEU A 129 -5.29 -6.42 -17.76
C LEU A 129 -4.32 -6.03 -16.64
N LYS A 130 -4.70 -6.23 -15.37
CA LYS A 130 -3.96 -5.75 -14.20
C LYS A 130 -2.47 -6.12 -14.25
N ASP A 131 -2.14 -7.39 -14.44
CA ASP A 131 -0.75 -7.84 -14.39
C ASP A 131 0.07 -7.38 -15.61
N GLY A 132 -0.57 -7.33 -16.79
CA GLY A 132 0.04 -6.78 -18.01
C GLY A 132 0.38 -5.31 -17.87
N LEU A 133 -0.54 -4.51 -17.30
CA LEU A 133 -0.30 -3.09 -17.09
C LEU A 133 0.71 -2.81 -15.98
N ILE A 134 0.76 -3.61 -14.91
CA ILE A 134 1.81 -3.50 -13.88
C ILE A 134 3.18 -3.83 -14.51
N ARG A 135 3.26 -4.87 -15.34
CA ARG A 135 4.47 -5.20 -16.11
C ARG A 135 4.89 -4.02 -16.98
N ASP A 136 3.99 -3.50 -17.81
CA ASP A 136 4.32 -2.41 -18.74
C ASP A 136 4.76 -1.15 -17.98
N ARG A 137 4.08 -0.85 -16.87
CA ARG A 137 4.45 0.29 -16.04
C ARG A 137 5.79 0.08 -15.34
N THR A 138 6.14 -1.15 -14.97
CA THR A 138 7.46 -1.53 -14.44
C THR A 138 8.56 -1.29 -15.48
N VAL A 139 8.35 -1.72 -16.73
CA VAL A 139 9.29 -1.50 -17.85
C VAL A 139 9.51 -0.01 -18.07
N CYS A 140 8.44 0.77 -18.16
CA CYS A 140 8.56 2.19 -18.47
C CYS A 140 9.05 3.03 -17.26
N GLY A 141 8.70 2.62 -16.04
CA GLY A 141 8.94 3.37 -14.81
C GLY A 141 10.19 2.99 -14.01
N THR A 142 10.90 1.92 -14.35
CA THR A 142 12.20 1.62 -13.71
C THR A 142 13.22 2.74 -13.92
N ASN A 143 14.02 3.00 -12.89
CA ASN A 143 15.09 4.01 -12.89
C ASN A 143 16.40 3.53 -13.52
N SER A 144 16.52 2.24 -13.85
CA SER A 144 17.72 1.65 -14.45
C SER A 144 17.55 1.52 -15.96
N SER A 145 18.34 2.29 -16.72
CA SER A 145 18.38 2.20 -18.19
C SER A 145 18.78 0.81 -18.67
N ARG A 146 19.75 0.17 -18.01
CA ARG A 146 20.18 -1.20 -18.28
C ARG A 146 19.05 -2.21 -18.08
N VAL A 147 18.29 -2.11 -16.99
CA VAL A 147 17.13 -2.98 -16.75
C VAL A 147 16.07 -2.74 -17.80
N LYS A 148 15.75 -1.47 -18.09
CA LYS A 148 14.78 -1.12 -19.13
C LYS A 148 15.14 -1.71 -20.48
N GLU A 149 16.39 -1.58 -20.90
CA GLU A 149 16.91 -2.18 -22.14
C GLU A 149 16.79 -3.70 -22.13
N ARG A 150 17.14 -4.36 -21.01
CA ARG A 150 17.01 -5.81 -20.87
C ARG A 150 15.55 -6.26 -20.98
N LEU A 151 14.64 -5.59 -20.27
CA LEU A 151 13.21 -5.91 -20.29
C LEU A 151 12.62 -5.77 -21.70
N LEU A 152 12.99 -4.72 -22.45
CA LEU A 152 12.52 -4.48 -23.82
C LEU A 152 12.99 -5.53 -24.84
N ARG A 153 14.04 -6.32 -24.52
CA ARG A 153 14.53 -7.42 -25.36
C ARG A 153 13.84 -8.75 -25.10
N GLU A 154 13.09 -8.87 -24.01
CA GLU A 154 12.45 -10.14 -23.65
C GLU A 154 11.18 -10.37 -24.47
N ASP A 155 11.22 -11.40 -25.32
CA ASP A 155 10.00 -11.91 -25.94
C ASP A 155 9.12 -12.62 -24.90
N GLY A 156 7.80 -12.46 -25.03
CA GLY A 156 6.84 -13.03 -24.09
C GLY A 156 7.01 -12.60 -22.63
N LEU A 157 7.44 -11.35 -22.37
CA LEU A 157 7.68 -10.86 -21.01
C LEU A 157 6.41 -10.95 -20.14
N THR A 158 6.49 -11.72 -19.05
CA THR A 158 5.47 -11.78 -17.99
C THR A 158 5.82 -10.84 -16.85
N LEU A 159 4.84 -10.53 -15.99
CA LEU A 159 5.08 -9.74 -14.78
C LEU A 159 6.15 -10.38 -13.90
N ASP A 160 6.03 -11.68 -13.62
CA ASP A 160 7.00 -12.39 -12.75
C ASP A 160 8.41 -12.37 -13.32
N LYS A 161 8.56 -12.55 -14.64
CA LYS A 161 9.86 -12.46 -15.32
C LYS A 161 10.44 -11.04 -15.25
N ALA A 162 9.61 -10.01 -15.44
CA ALA A 162 10.04 -8.62 -15.29
C ALA A 162 10.53 -8.32 -13.87
N VAL A 163 9.78 -8.74 -12.85
CA VAL A 163 10.16 -8.59 -11.44
C VAL A 163 11.47 -9.32 -11.15
N GLY A 164 11.64 -10.55 -11.66
CA GLY A 164 12.86 -11.33 -11.51
C GLY A 164 14.09 -10.62 -12.09
N ILE A 165 13.98 -10.07 -13.31
CA ILE A 165 15.05 -9.31 -13.96
C ILE A 165 15.44 -8.09 -13.12
N CYS A 166 14.45 -7.31 -12.67
CA CYS A 166 14.72 -6.12 -11.87
C CYS A 166 15.40 -6.45 -10.53
N ARG A 167 14.96 -7.51 -9.84
CA ARG A 167 15.56 -7.96 -8.57
C ARG A 167 16.98 -8.48 -8.76
N ALA A 168 17.21 -9.32 -9.76
CA ALA A 168 18.54 -9.85 -10.07
C ALA A 168 19.53 -8.73 -10.38
N ASP A 169 19.09 -7.68 -11.09
CA ASP A 169 19.93 -6.52 -11.38
C ASP A 169 20.21 -5.67 -10.12
N GLU A 170 19.22 -5.48 -9.26
CA GLU A 170 19.41 -4.79 -7.98
C GLU A 170 20.40 -5.53 -7.07
N GLU A 171 20.26 -6.85 -6.96
CA GLU A 171 21.16 -7.71 -6.19
C GLU A 171 22.58 -7.73 -6.76
N SER A 172 22.72 -7.89 -8.09
CA SER A 172 24.02 -7.85 -8.76
C SER A 172 24.77 -6.53 -8.51
N ARG A 173 24.06 -5.40 -8.53
CA ARG A 173 24.67 -4.09 -8.23
C ARG A 173 25.10 -3.96 -6.77
N LYS A 174 24.32 -4.50 -5.83
CA LYS A 174 24.69 -4.52 -4.41
C LYS A 174 25.97 -5.33 -4.22
N GLN A 175 26.03 -6.54 -4.78
CA GLN A 175 27.20 -7.41 -4.71
C GLN A 175 28.44 -6.78 -5.38
N MET A 176 28.30 -6.19 -6.57
CA MET A 176 29.42 -5.52 -7.25
C MET A 176 29.98 -4.33 -6.46
N LYS A 177 29.13 -3.59 -5.73
CA LYS A 177 29.62 -2.51 -4.85
C LYS A 177 30.45 -3.08 -3.70
N THR A 178 29.97 -4.13 -3.05
CA THR A 178 30.69 -4.81 -1.97
C THR A 178 32.04 -5.35 -2.45
N LEU A 179 32.09 -6.02 -3.60
CA LEU A 179 33.33 -6.55 -4.17
C LEU A 179 34.34 -5.42 -4.47
N ASN A 180 33.89 -4.32 -5.08
CA ASN A 180 34.77 -3.19 -5.38
C ASN A 180 35.28 -2.48 -4.11
N GLU A 181 34.47 -2.41 -3.05
CA GLU A 181 34.88 -1.86 -1.75
C GLU A 181 35.94 -2.75 -1.09
N GLU A 182 35.75 -4.08 -1.13
CA GLU A 182 36.73 -5.06 -0.63
C GLU A 182 38.06 -5.00 -1.40
N GLU A 183 38.02 -4.90 -2.73
CA GLU A 183 39.22 -4.76 -3.57
C GLU A 183 40.01 -3.48 -3.25
N GLN A 184 39.34 -2.36 -3.01
CA GLN A 184 39.99 -1.09 -2.65
C GLN A 184 40.64 -1.14 -1.26
N VAL A 185 39.99 -1.80 -0.29
CA VAL A 185 40.57 -2.00 1.05
C VAL A 185 41.83 -2.85 0.96
N HIS A 186 41.79 -3.97 0.23
CA HIS A 186 42.96 -4.82 0.03
C HIS A 186 44.12 -4.10 -0.67
N ALA A 187 43.84 -3.29 -1.69
CA ALA A 187 44.87 -2.49 -2.37
C ALA A 187 45.54 -1.47 -1.43
N PHE A 188 44.76 -0.82 -0.57
CA PHE A 188 45.29 0.15 0.40
C PHE A 188 46.14 -0.51 1.50
N GLU A 189 45.75 -1.71 1.96
CA GLU A 189 46.53 -2.49 2.93
C GLU A 189 47.88 -2.96 2.34
N GLU A 190 47.89 -3.36 1.06
CA GLU A 190 49.11 -3.72 0.35
C GLU A 190 50.07 -2.52 0.15
N GLU A 191 49.56 -1.34 -0.19
CA GLU A 191 50.40 -0.14 -0.34
C GLU A 191 50.97 0.32 1.01
N ASN A 192 50.17 0.29 2.07
CA ASN A 192 50.60 0.69 3.41
C ASN A 192 51.65 -0.27 4.00
N SER A 193 51.53 -1.57 3.73
CA SER A 193 52.54 -2.57 4.14
C SER A 193 53.86 -2.44 3.37
N LYS A 194 53.82 -2.11 2.07
CA LYS A 194 55.01 -1.83 1.25
C LYS A 194 55.71 -0.54 1.68
N SER A 195 54.96 0.51 2.02
CA SER A 195 55.54 1.79 2.47
C SER A 195 56.18 1.72 3.87
N LYS A 196 55.77 0.77 4.72
CA LYS A 196 56.38 0.54 6.04
C LYS A 196 57.66 -0.30 5.99
N ASN A 197 57.91 -1.00 4.88
CA ASN A 197 59.04 -1.91 4.71
C ASN A 197 60.18 -1.34 3.83
N GLN A 198 60.14 -0.06 3.45
CA GLN A 198 61.30 0.58 2.79
C GLN A 198 62.38 0.95 3.82
N PRO A 199 63.60 0.40 3.71
CA PRO A 199 64.73 0.82 4.55
C PRO A 199 65.17 2.24 4.17
N GLN A 200 65.55 3.04 5.18
CA GLN A 200 66.24 4.33 4.99
C GLN A 200 67.57 4.17 4.27
#